data_AF-A0A9P8HVF9-F1
#
_entry.id   AF-A0A9P8HVF9-F1
#
_cell.length_a   1.000
_cell.length_b   1.000
_cell.length_c   1.000
_cell.angle_alpha   90.00
_cell.angle_beta   90.00
_cell.angle_gamma   90.00
#
_symmetry.space_group_name_H-M   'P 1'
#
loop_
_entity.id
_entity.type
_entity.pdbx_description
1 polymer ?
#
loop_
_entity_poly.entity_id
_entity_poly.type
_entity_poly.pdbx_seq_one_letter_code
_entity_poly.pdbx_strand_id
1 'polypeptide(L)'
;MSNRKRPLQNCDLNSSSNPPEKTSKAEPAPRKTSRKTDLQKECIARGLFKTGTKSDLIARLELVDKARKDKYANAKKAPFSKEDTVKCPIGAKVPPSKSRARSGNYPGEKILKRGPTGPPVYDEMGFELYYDKVACSRRGRPGCRTMNFKQYGEFLARERRESDGKTQILGMGKDNVSGSASMAWNDRVSRDLGILYHEVDIEDFEEWHRRGFKAEDGEFKVGNISEEERERLHRLTIGSAFRK
;
A
#
# COMPACT_ATOMS: atom_id res chain seq x y z
N MET A 1 -15.76 45.64 32.69
CA MET A 1 -14.89 45.21 33.81
C MET A 1 -15.47 43.96 34.45
N SER A 2 -14.89 42.78 34.24
CA SER A 2 -14.76 41.76 35.29
C SER A 2 -13.89 40.61 34.78
N ASN A 3 -12.61 40.69 35.14
CA ASN A 3 -11.64 39.63 34.98
C ASN A 3 -11.96 38.51 35.97
N ARG A 4 -12.07 37.27 35.49
CA ARG A 4 -11.91 36.08 36.34
C ARG A 4 -10.75 35.24 35.84
N LYS A 5 -9.58 35.55 36.40
CA LYS A 5 -8.44 34.64 36.50
C LYS A 5 -8.89 33.38 37.26
N ARG A 6 -8.52 32.20 36.75
CA ARG A 6 -8.37 30.98 37.56
C ARG A 6 -7.08 30.26 37.18
N PRO A 7 -6.49 29.53 38.14
CA PRO A 7 -5.04 29.47 38.32
C PRO A 7 -4.38 28.30 37.61
N LEU A 8 -3.08 28.51 37.34
CA LEU A 8 -2.11 27.50 36.94
C LEU A 8 -2.00 26.41 38.01
N GLN A 9 -2.21 25.15 37.60
CA GLN A 9 -1.75 23.99 38.37
C GLN A 9 -0.47 23.48 37.72
N ASN A 10 0.63 23.67 38.44
CA ASN A 10 1.86 22.93 38.26
C ASN A 10 1.67 21.53 38.85
N CYS A 11 1.92 20.50 38.05
CA CYS A 11 2.24 19.16 38.53
C CYS A 11 3.48 18.69 37.76
N ASP A 12 4.64 18.94 38.36
CA ASP A 12 5.87 18.23 38.02
C ASP A 12 5.93 16.90 38.77
N LEU A 13 6.70 15.97 38.17
CA LEU A 13 7.40 14.83 38.75
C LEU A 13 6.81 13.42 38.51
N ASN A 14 7.52 12.76 37.59
CA ASN A 14 8.11 11.43 37.72
C ASN A 14 7.18 10.24 38.00
N SER A 15 6.92 9.48 36.93
CA SER A 15 6.96 8.03 37.03
C SER A 15 7.78 7.45 35.88
N SER A 16 8.98 7.02 36.27
CA SER A 16 9.81 6.06 35.57
C SER A 16 8.95 4.89 35.09
N SER A 17 8.90 4.69 33.78
CA SER A 17 8.39 3.46 33.17
C SER A 17 9.36 3.10 32.07
N ASN A 18 10.25 2.16 32.38
CA ASN A 18 11.18 1.56 31.43
C ASN A 18 10.45 1.17 30.13
N PRO A 19 11.00 1.50 28.94
CA PRO A 19 10.43 1.00 27.70
C PRO A 19 10.60 -0.54 27.65
N PRO A 20 9.58 -1.28 27.17
CA PRO A 20 9.63 -2.73 27.12
C PRO A 20 10.78 -3.19 26.22
N GLU A 21 11.49 -4.20 26.72
CA GLU A 21 12.60 -4.88 26.10
C GLU A 21 12.36 -5.17 24.61
N LYS A 22 13.36 -4.82 23.80
CA LYS A 22 13.54 -5.32 22.44
C LYS A 22 13.51 -6.85 22.47
N THR A 23 12.38 -7.44 22.12
CA THR A 23 12.37 -8.81 21.63
C THR A 23 13.01 -8.78 20.24
N SER A 24 14.30 -9.07 20.18
CA SER A 24 14.96 -9.51 18.97
C SER A 24 14.16 -10.70 18.45
N LYS A 25 13.47 -10.49 17.32
CA LYS A 25 12.67 -11.51 16.66
C LYS A 25 13.66 -12.54 16.12
N ALA A 26 13.89 -13.58 16.92
CA ALA A 26 14.70 -14.73 16.57
C ALA A 26 14.25 -15.28 15.21
N GLU A 27 15.22 -15.64 14.38
CA GLU A 27 15.01 -16.36 13.15
C GLU A 27 14.06 -17.54 13.41
N PRO A 28 12.91 -17.64 12.71
CA PRO A 28 11.90 -18.63 13.04
C PRO A 28 12.47 -20.04 12.87
N ALA A 29 12.30 -20.86 13.90
CA ALA A 29 12.68 -22.26 13.90
C ALA A 29 12.21 -22.98 12.61
N PRO A 30 12.96 -23.99 12.12
CA PRO A 30 12.65 -24.66 10.87
C PRO A 30 11.22 -25.22 10.89
N ARG A 31 10.36 -24.73 9.99
CA ARG A 31 8.89 -25.02 9.95
C ARG A 31 8.54 -26.51 9.93
N LYS A 32 9.50 -27.36 9.55
CA LYS A 32 9.39 -28.83 9.61
C LYS A 32 9.13 -29.32 11.05
N THR A 33 9.66 -28.64 12.06
CA THR A 33 9.52 -29.01 13.48
C THR A 33 8.32 -28.34 14.18
N SER A 34 7.71 -27.31 13.58
CA SER A 34 6.58 -26.58 14.16
C SER A 34 5.34 -27.46 14.37
N ARG A 35 4.55 -27.19 15.41
CA ARG A 35 3.27 -27.89 15.66
C ARG A 35 2.23 -27.44 14.63
N LYS A 36 1.29 -28.34 14.31
CA LYS A 36 0.20 -28.05 13.36
C LYS A 36 -0.61 -26.81 13.78
N THR A 37 -0.83 -26.62 15.08
CA THR A 37 -1.55 -25.46 15.64
C THR A 37 -0.85 -24.15 15.34
N ASP A 38 0.48 -24.14 15.36
CA ASP A 38 1.28 -22.92 15.14
C ASP A 38 1.29 -22.57 13.64
N LEU A 39 1.38 -23.59 12.78
CA LEU A 39 1.24 -23.43 11.32
C LEU A 39 -0.16 -22.91 10.94
N GLN A 40 -1.21 -23.35 11.63
CA GLN A 40 -2.57 -22.83 11.42
C GLN A 40 -2.70 -21.37 11.84
N LYS A 41 -2.14 -20.98 13.00
CA LYS A 41 -2.11 -19.59 13.46
C LYS A 41 -1.37 -18.71 12.47
N GLU A 42 -0.23 -19.19 11.96
CA GLU A 42 0.55 -18.47 10.96
C GLU A 42 -0.20 -18.32 9.63
N CYS A 43 -0.87 -19.37 9.14
CA CYS A 43 -1.74 -19.27 7.97
C CYS A 43 -2.83 -18.21 8.16
N ILE A 44 -3.52 -18.20 9.31
CA ILE A 44 -4.58 -17.21 9.61
C ILE A 44 -3.99 -15.81 9.65
N ALA A 45 -2.84 -15.62 10.28
CA ALA A 45 -2.16 -14.33 10.36
C ALA A 45 -1.82 -13.78 8.96
N ARG A 46 -1.53 -14.67 8.00
CA ARG A 46 -1.25 -14.34 6.59
C ARG A 46 -2.48 -14.39 5.68
N GLY A 47 -3.69 -14.50 6.24
CA GLY A 47 -4.94 -14.56 5.46
C GLY A 47 -5.12 -15.85 4.64
N LEU A 48 -4.35 -16.90 4.91
CA LEU A 48 -4.41 -18.19 4.23
C LEU A 48 -5.40 -19.14 4.91
N PHE A 49 -5.92 -20.10 4.14
CA PHE A 49 -6.78 -21.15 4.68
C PHE A 49 -6.04 -22.00 5.72
N LYS A 50 -6.70 -22.25 6.86
CA LYS A 50 -6.17 -23.04 8.00
C LYS A 50 -6.41 -24.55 7.92
N THR A 51 -7.16 -25.01 6.92
CA THR A 51 -7.58 -26.40 6.75
C THR A 51 -6.50 -27.23 6.05
N GLY A 52 -6.49 -28.55 6.25
CA GLY A 52 -5.54 -29.47 5.58
C GLY A 52 -4.59 -30.21 6.53
N THR A 53 -3.69 -30.98 5.93
CA THR A 53 -2.62 -31.72 6.64
C THR A 53 -1.46 -30.79 7.01
N LYS A 54 -0.53 -31.26 7.87
CA LYS A 54 0.64 -30.46 8.27
C LYS A 54 1.50 -30.11 7.05
N SER A 55 1.69 -31.05 6.14
CA SER A 55 2.41 -30.83 4.88
C SER A 55 1.73 -29.78 4.00
N ASP A 56 0.40 -29.78 3.89
CA ASP A 56 -0.31 -28.80 3.06
C ASP A 56 -0.18 -27.38 3.60
N LEU A 57 -0.17 -27.22 4.93
CA LEU A 57 0.04 -25.92 5.58
C LEU A 57 1.46 -25.41 5.35
N ILE A 58 2.47 -26.29 5.49
CA ILE A 58 3.87 -25.94 5.21
C ILE A 58 4.03 -25.54 3.75
N ALA A 59 3.53 -26.35 2.80
CA ALA A 59 3.64 -26.07 1.37
C ALA A 59 2.97 -24.74 1.00
N ARG A 60 1.82 -24.41 1.59
CA ARG A 60 1.16 -23.11 1.40
C ARG A 60 2.02 -21.95 1.90
N LEU A 61 2.59 -22.07 3.10
CA LEU A 61 3.46 -21.03 3.66
C LEU A 61 4.74 -20.87 2.84
N GLU A 62 5.35 -21.98 2.40
CA GLU A 62 6.54 -21.96 1.53
C GLU A 62 6.24 -21.36 0.16
N LEU A 63 5.06 -21.63 -0.42
CA LEU A 63 4.65 -21.03 -1.68
C LEU A 63 4.51 -19.51 -1.55
N VAL A 64 3.90 -19.03 -0.46
CA VAL A 64 3.78 -17.60 -0.18
C VAL A 64 5.15 -16.96 0.08
N ASP A 65 6.01 -17.61 0.86
CA ASP A 65 7.38 -17.13 1.09
C ASP A 65 8.18 -17.07 -0.22
N LYS A 66 8.01 -18.06 -1.11
CA LYS A 66 8.62 -18.09 -2.43
C LYS A 66 8.09 -16.95 -3.29
N ALA A 67 6.77 -16.78 -3.38
CA ALA A 67 6.15 -15.68 -4.12
C ALA A 67 6.64 -14.31 -3.62
N ARG A 68 6.78 -14.14 -2.30
CA ARG A 68 7.33 -12.92 -1.70
C ARG A 68 8.81 -12.71 -2.06
N LYS A 69 9.64 -13.77 -2.00
CA LYS A 69 11.03 -13.70 -2.45
C LYS A 69 11.12 -13.36 -3.94
N ASP A 70 10.28 -13.98 -4.75
CA ASP A 70 10.21 -13.74 -6.20
C ASP A 70 9.75 -12.30 -6.50
N LYS A 71 8.80 -11.73 -5.73
CA LYS A 71 8.39 -10.30 -5.83
C LYS A 71 9.60 -9.37 -5.72
N TYR A 72 10.43 -9.53 -4.69
CA TYR A 72 11.60 -8.67 -4.49
C TYR A 72 12.80 -9.03 -5.38
N ALA A 73 12.93 -10.29 -5.82
CA ALA A 73 13.96 -10.69 -6.78
C ALA A 73 13.65 -10.14 -8.18
N ASN A 74 12.38 -10.16 -8.58
CA ASN A 74 11.89 -9.58 -9.83
C ASN A 74 11.87 -8.07 -9.78
N ALA A 75 11.58 -7.44 -8.63
CA ALA A 75 11.73 -6.00 -8.42
C ALA A 75 13.13 -5.48 -8.79
N LYS A 76 14.19 -6.24 -8.48
CA LYS A 76 15.56 -5.91 -8.90
C LYS A 76 15.81 -6.03 -10.41
N LYS A 77 14.95 -6.76 -11.13
CA LYS A 77 15.03 -7.04 -12.57
C LYS A 77 13.94 -6.33 -13.39
N ALA A 78 13.00 -5.65 -12.73
CA ALA A 78 11.89 -5.01 -13.39
C ALA A 78 12.42 -3.88 -14.27
N PRO A 79 11.90 -3.72 -15.50
CA PRO A 79 12.35 -2.68 -16.43
C PRO A 79 12.09 -1.26 -15.89
N PHE A 80 11.27 -1.11 -14.84
CA PHE A 80 11.11 0.13 -14.09
C PHE A 80 12.09 0.21 -12.90
N SER A 81 13.38 -0.05 -13.14
CA SER A 81 14.43 0.28 -12.18
C SER A 81 14.47 1.78 -11.96
N LYS A 82 15.11 2.21 -10.86
CA LYS A 82 15.19 3.60 -10.38
C LYS A 82 15.51 4.64 -11.46
N GLU A 83 16.13 4.25 -12.58
CA GLU A 83 16.41 5.13 -13.70
C GLU A 83 15.18 5.47 -14.58
N ASP A 84 14.18 4.60 -14.75
CA ASP A 84 13.15 4.82 -15.78
C ASP A 84 11.97 5.70 -15.30
N THR A 85 11.72 5.77 -13.99
CA THR A 85 10.89 6.85 -13.40
C THR A 85 11.59 8.20 -13.40
N VAL A 86 12.92 8.22 -13.53
CA VAL A 86 13.74 9.44 -13.68
C VAL A 86 13.88 9.84 -15.16
N LYS A 87 13.85 8.87 -16.08
CA LYS A 87 13.85 9.05 -17.56
C LYS A 87 12.47 9.36 -18.17
N CYS A 88 11.50 9.79 -17.38
CA CYS A 88 10.54 10.77 -17.89
C CYS A 88 11.04 12.15 -17.50
N PRO A 89 11.97 12.78 -18.25
CA PRO A 89 12.37 14.14 -17.93
C PRO A 89 11.13 15.03 -18.00
N ILE A 90 10.93 15.76 -16.91
CA ILE A 90 10.16 17.00 -16.87
C ILE A 90 10.67 17.86 -18.04
N GLY A 91 9.88 18.03 -19.09
CA GLY A 91 10.26 18.89 -20.22
C GLY A 91 9.88 18.42 -21.63
N ALA A 92 9.42 17.18 -21.84
CA ALA A 92 8.59 16.95 -23.02
C ALA A 92 7.35 17.84 -22.83
N LYS A 93 7.17 18.85 -23.68
CA LYS A 93 6.02 19.77 -23.67
C LYS A 93 4.72 18.98 -23.86
N VAL A 94 4.27 18.29 -22.82
CA VAL A 94 2.93 17.73 -22.76
C VAL A 94 2.06 18.90 -22.36
N PRO A 95 1.13 19.34 -23.22
CA PRO A 95 0.29 20.48 -22.92
C PRO A 95 -0.42 20.25 -21.58
N PRO A 96 -0.67 21.31 -20.80
CA PRO A 96 -1.37 21.21 -19.52
C PRO A 96 -2.63 20.38 -19.70
N SER A 97 -2.87 19.46 -18.76
CA SER A 97 -4.02 18.58 -18.75
C SER A 97 -5.31 19.36 -19.04
N LYS A 98 -5.78 19.26 -20.28
CA LYS A 98 -7.13 19.70 -20.66
C LYS A 98 -8.11 18.62 -20.22
N SER A 99 -8.14 18.27 -18.93
CA SER A 99 -9.10 17.28 -18.41
C SER A 99 -10.49 17.90 -18.19
N ARG A 100 -11.07 18.37 -19.30
CA ARG A 100 -12.46 18.02 -19.64
C ARG A 100 -12.39 17.24 -20.95
N ALA A 101 -11.83 16.02 -20.88
CA ALA A 101 -11.84 15.14 -22.03
C ALA A 101 -13.29 14.84 -22.39
N ARG A 102 -13.69 15.23 -23.61
CA ARG A 102 -14.92 14.79 -24.26
C ARG A 102 -14.95 13.25 -24.26
N SER A 103 -16.11 12.71 -23.95
CA SER A 103 -16.45 11.28 -23.92
C SER A 103 -15.91 10.52 -25.14
N GLY A 104 -15.13 9.45 -24.91
CA GLY A 104 -14.98 8.38 -25.91
C GLY A 104 -13.61 7.67 -26.02
N ASN A 105 -12.53 8.17 -25.40
CA ASN A 105 -11.17 7.65 -25.67
C ASN A 105 -10.30 7.37 -24.43
N TYR A 106 -10.91 7.14 -23.26
CA TYR A 106 -10.18 6.73 -22.05
C TYR A 106 -9.69 5.28 -22.18
N PRO A 107 -8.46 4.92 -21.75
CA PRO A 107 -7.94 3.55 -21.77
C PRO A 107 -8.90 2.48 -21.21
N GLY A 108 -9.61 2.81 -20.12
CA GLY A 108 -10.63 1.93 -19.55
C GLY A 108 -11.81 1.65 -20.48
N GLU A 109 -12.14 2.53 -21.42
CA GLU A 109 -13.17 2.26 -22.43
C GLU A 109 -12.63 1.37 -23.56
N LYS A 110 -11.36 1.56 -23.94
CA LYS A 110 -10.68 0.75 -24.97
C LYS A 110 -10.60 -0.72 -24.56
N ILE A 111 -10.20 -1.00 -23.32
CA ILE A 111 -10.09 -2.39 -22.83
C ILE A 111 -11.47 -3.07 -22.78
N LEU A 112 -12.53 -2.34 -22.43
CA LEU A 112 -13.89 -2.87 -22.43
C LEU A 112 -14.40 -3.18 -23.85
N LYS A 113 -14.10 -2.32 -24.83
CA LYS A 113 -14.43 -2.56 -26.24
C LYS A 113 -13.69 -3.77 -26.82
N ARG A 114 -12.44 -3.99 -26.41
CA ARG A 114 -11.62 -5.13 -26.87
C ARG A 114 -12.02 -6.47 -26.26
N GLY A 115 -12.63 -6.47 -25.08
CA GLY A 115 -13.03 -7.70 -24.39
C GLY A 115 -11.90 -8.37 -23.60
N PRO A 116 -12.19 -9.47 -22.89
CA PRO A 116 -11.26 -10.13 -21.96
C PRO A 116 -10.04 -10.76 -22.63
N THR A 117 -10.17 -11.18 -23.88
CA THR A 117 -9.11 -11.81 -24.68
C THR A 117 -8.50 -10.86 -25.71
N GLY A 118 -8.83 -9.57 -25.63
CA GLY A 118 -8.33 -8.57 -26.57
C GLY A 118 -6.88 -8.17 -26.29
N PRO A 119 -6.24 -7.45 -27.22
CA PRO A 119 -4.87 -6.97 -27.04
C PRO A 119 -4.72 -6.07 -25.80
N PRO A 120 -3.57 -6.11 -25.10
CA PRO A 120 -3.35 -5.33 -23.88
C PRO A 120 -3.54 -3.83 -24.11
N VAL A 121 -4.10 -3.15 -23.12
CA VAL A 121 -4.32 -1.71 -23.12
C VAL A 121 -3.55 -1.12 -21.96
N TYR A 122 -2.81 -0.04 -22.23
CA TYR A 122 -1.97 0.63 -21.26
C TYR A 122 -2.59 1.95 -20.81
N ASP A 123 -2.35 2.33 -19.56
CA ASP A 123 -2.70 3.66 -19.04
C ASP A 123 -1.69 4.73 -19.50
N GLU A 124 -1.90 5.97 -19.07
CA GLU A 124 -1.03 7.11 -19.42
C GLU A 124 0.39 6.97 -18.85
N MET A 125 0.58 6.12 -17.84
CA MET A 125 1.86 5.82 -17.21
C MET A 125 2.52 4.57 -17.80
N GLY A 126 1.91 3.92 -18.80
CA GLY A 126 2.42 2.73 -19.46
C GLY A 126 2.11 1.41 -18.74
N PHE A 127 1.24 1.40 -17.73
CA PHE A 127 0.83 0.18 -17.03
C PHE A 127 -0.30 -0.54 -17.75
N GLU A 128 -0.18 -1.86 -17.91
CA GLU A 128 -1.23 -2.71 -18.46
C GLU A 128 -2.46 -2.69 -17.54
N LEU A 129 -3.62 -2.39 -18.12
CA LEU A 129 -4.90 -2.45 -17.44
C LEU A 129 -5.43 -3.89 -17.38
N TYR A 130 -6.04 -4.25 -16.26
CA TYR A 130 -6.66 -5.54 -16.07
C TYR A 130 -8.15 -5.49 -16.40
N TYR A 131 -8.57 -6.25 -17.42
CA TYR A 131 -9.93 -6.21 -17.95
C TYR A 131 -10.99 -6.41 -16.86
N ASP A 132 -10.84 -7.41 -15.99
CA ASP A 132 -11.86 -7.72 -14.99
C ASP A 132 -12.01 -6.59 -13.96
N LYS A 133 -10.91 -5.96 -13.54
CA LYS A 133 -10.92 -4.81 -12.61
C LYS A 133 -11.70 -3.63 -13.25
N VAL A 134 -11.44 -3.34 -14.53
CA VAL A 134 -12.15 -2.26 -15.28
C VAL A 134 -13.60 -2.62 -15.58
N ALA A 135 -13.90 -3.88 -15.90
CA ALA A 135 -15.26 -4.35 -16.17
C ALA A 135 -16.12 -4.34 -14.91
N CYS A 136 -15.56 -4.71 -13.76
CA CYS A 136 -16.24 -4.65 -12.47
C CYS A 136 -16.50 -3.22 -12.01
N SER A 137 -15.64 -2.25 -12.33
CA SER A 137 -15.83 -0.86 -11.90
C SER A 137 -16.92 -0.12 -12.66
N ARG A 138 -17.14 -0.43 -13.95
CA ARG A 138 -18.20 0.19 -14.77
C ARG A 138 -19.57 -0.45 -14.59
N ARG A 139 -19.61 -1.73 -14.21
CA ARG A 139 -20.86 -2.45 -14.04
C ARG A 139 -21.30 -2.32 -12.58
N GLY A 140 -22.13 -1.32 -12.31
CA GLY A 140 -23.15 -1.46 -11.26
C GLY A 140 -24.11 -2.57 -11.69
N ARG A 141 -23.67 -3.84 -11.68
CA ARG A 141 -24.51 -4.95 -12.13
C ARG A 141 -25.79 -4.97 -11.29
N PRO A 142 -26.94 -5.32 -11.87
CA PRO A 142 -28.01 -5.93 -11.10
C PRO A 142 -27.40 -7.13 -10.36
N GLY A 143 -27.30 -7.05 -9.03
CA GLY A 143 -26.64 -8.05 -8.18
C GLY A 143 -25.23 -7.70 -7.68
N CYS A 144 -24.63 -6.57 -8.10
CA CYS A 144 -23.58 -5.92 -7.31
C CYS A 144 -24.27 -5.39 -6.04
N ARG A 145 -24.35 -6.24 -5.02
CA ARG A 145 -24.92 -5.87 -3.72
C ARG A 145 -24.27 -4.55 -3.31
N THR A 146 -25.07 -3.54 -3.03
CA THR A 146 -24.63 -2.44 -2.15
C THR A 146 -23.88 -3.11 -1.02
N MET A 147 -22.59 -2.82 -0.86
CA MET A 147 -21.79 -3.39 0.22
C MET A 147 -22.62 -3.21 1.49
N ASN A 148 -22.98 -4.32 2.14
CA ASN A 148 -23.80 -4.24 3.34
C ASN A 148 -23.08 -3.31 4.32
N PHE A 149 -23.81 -2.46 5.05
CA PHE A 149 -23.20 -1.48 5.96
C PHE A 149 -22.13 -2.10 6.88
N LYS A 150 -22.35 -3.35 7.32
CA LYS A 150 -21.38 -4.16 8.06
C LYS A 150 -20.09 -4.46 7.27
N GLN A 151 -20.20 -4.88 6.01
CA GLN A 151 -19.04 -5.16 5.14
C GLN A 151 -18.26 -3.89 4.84
N TYR A 152 -18.95 -2.77 4.62
CA TYR A 152 -18.32 -1.46 4.45
C TYR A 152 -17.60 -1.01 5.73
N GLY A 153 -18.23 -1.20 6.90
CA GLY A 153 -17.60 -0.95 8.20
C GLY A 153 -16.35 -1.82 8.42
N GLU A 154 -16.40 -3.11 8.07
CA GLU A 154 -15.25 -4.02 8.13
C GLU A 154 -14.11 -3.60 7.18
N PHE A 155 -14.46 -3.11 5.98
CA PHE A 155 -13.50 -2.55 5.03
C PHE A 155 -12.82 -1.30 5.59
N LEU A 156 -13.58 -0.30 6.06
CA LEU A 156 -13.02 0.90 6.68
C LEU A 156 -12.18 0.60 7.92
N ALA A 157 -12.60 -0.37 8.74
CA ALA A 157 -11.84 -0.81 9.90
C ALA A 157 -10.54 -1.54 9.50
N ARG A 158 -10.52 -2.23 8.35
CA ARG A 158 -9.29 -2.81 7.80
C ARG A 158 -8.35 -1.72 7.29
N GLU A 159 -8.82 -0.80 6.46
CA GLU A 159 -8.00 0.31 5.96
C GLU A 159 -7.42 1.14 7.10
N ARG A 160 -8.21 1.40 8.15
CA ARG A 160 -7.72 2.10 9.34
C ARG A 160 -6.61 1.33 10.04
N ARG A 161 -6.76 0.00 10.22
CA ARG A 161 -5.72 -0.84 10.82
C ARG A 161 -4.46 -0.89 9.97
N GLU A 162 -4.59 -0.96 8.65
CA GLU A 162 -3.47 -0.94 7.72
C GLU A 162 -2.73 0.40 7.76
N SER A 163 -3.47 1.52 7.76
CA SER A 163 -2.90 2.87 7.89
C SER A 163 -2.20 3.07 9.25
N ASP A 164 -2.81 2.60 10.34
CA ASP A 164 -2.21 2.60 11.68
C ASP A 164 -0.94 1.76 11.72
N GLY A 165 -0.91 0.60 11.05
CA GLY A 165 0.29 -0.22 10.93
C GLY A 165 1.40 0.47 10.14
N LYS A 166 1.06 1.11 9.01
CA LYS A 166 2.02 1.88 8.21
C LYS A 166 2.64 3.03 9.00
N THR A 167 1.82 3.83 9.69
CA THR A 167 2.32 4.94 10.54
C THR A 167 3.22 4.44 11.66
N GLN A 168 2.87 3.34 12.31
CA GLN A 168 3.70 2.72 13.35
C GLN A 168 5.07 2.30 12.80
N ILE A 169 5.11 1.68 11.62
CA ILE A 169 6.38 1.24 10.99
C ILE A 169 7.23 2.44 10.58
N LEU A 170 6.62 3.50 10.06
CA LEU A 170 7.30 4.73 9.67
C LEU A 170 7.71 5.62 10.85
N GLY A 171 7.29 5.29 12.08
CA GLY A 171 7.54 6.12 13.26
C GLY A 171 6.76 7.44 13.27
N MET A 172 5.64 7.52 12.53
CA MET A 172 4.83 8.73 12.42
C MET A 172 3.70 8.73 13.46
N GLY A 173 3.39 9.92 14.00
CA GLY A 173 2.22 10.12 14.86
C GLY A 173 0.91 9.85 14.10
N LYS A 174 -0.13 9.44 14.82
CA LYS A 174 -1.47 9.15 14.25
C LYS A 174 -2.23 10.40 13.81
N ASP A 175 -1.68 11.59 14.08
CA ASP A 175 -2.37 12.85 13.89
C ASP A 175 -2.39 13.24 12.40
N ASN A 176 -3.59 13.32 11.84
CA ASN A 176 -3.88 13.83 10.49
C ASN A 176 -3.09 13.17 9.35
N VAL A 177 -3.20 11.84 9.25
CA VAL A 177 -2.82 11.10 8.04
C VAL A 177 -3.69 11.58 6.87
N SER A 178 -3.16 12.51 6.08
CA SER A 178 -3.80 12.91 4.83
C SER A 178 -3.70 11.80 3.79
N GLY A 179 -4.67 11.71 2.88
CA GLY A 179 -4.60 10.78 1.75
C GLY A 179 -3.32 10.98 0.92
N SER A 180 -2.89 12.24 0.75
CA SER A 180 -1.64 12.58 0.06
C SER A 180 -0.39 12.05 0.78
N ALA A 181 -0.36 12.07 2.11
CA ALA A 181 0.72 11.47 2.88
C ALA A 181 0.77 9.96 2.68
N SER A 182 -0.39 9.29 2.71
CA SER A 182 -0.47 7.85 2.44
C SER A 182 0.03 7.47 1.04
N MET A 183 -0.28 8.28 0.02
CA MET A 183 0.25 8.11 -1.33
C MET A 183 1.77 8.28 -1.36
N ALA A 184 2.30 9.30 -0.69
CA ALA A 184 3.74 9.54 -0.62
C ALA A 184 4.49 8.38 0.09
N TRP A 185 3.91 7.79 1.12
CA TRP A 185 4.46 6.62 1.81
C TRP A 185 4.58 5.41 0.88
N ASN A 186 3.50 5.08 0.17
CA ASN A 186 3.50 3.96 -0.76
C ASN A 186 4.52 4.19 -1.87
N ASP A 187 4.61 5.41 -2.41
CA ASP A 187 5.61 5.75 -3.42
C ASP A 187 7.04 5.61 -2.89
N ARG A 188 7.34 6.09 -1.68
CA ARG A 188 8.66 5.95 -1.08
C ARG A 188 9.06 4.49 -0.92
N VAL A 189 8.19 3.68 -0.30
CA VAL A 189 8.42 2.24 -0.11
C VAL A 189 8.57 1.53 -1.45
N SER A 190 7.77 1.90 -2.46
CA SER A 190 7.85 1.34 -3.80
C SER A 190 9.22 1.57 -4.44
N ARG A 191 9.74 2.80 -4.35
CA ARG A 191 11.05 3.19 -4.91
C ARG A 191 12.22 2.51 -4.19
N ASP A 192 12.15 2.43 -2.87
CA ASP A 192 13.23 1.85 -2.07
C ASP A 192 13.32 0.33 -2.25
N LEU A 193 12.17 -0.35 -2.38
CA LEU A 193 12.09 -1.79 -2.61
C LEU A 193 12.14 -2.20 -4.09
N GLY A 194 11.94 -1.25 -5.01
CA GLY A 194 11.85 -1.49 -6.46
C GLY A 194 10.56 -2.19 -6.90
N ILE A 195 9.49 -2.09 -6.11
CA ILE A 195 8.19 -2.72 -6.41
C ILE A 195 7.25 -1.71 -7.08
N LEU A 196 6.18 -2.20 -7.70
CA LEU A 196 5.18 -1.33 -8.33
C LEU A 196 4.34 -0.60 -7.28
N TYR A 197 4.06 0.68 -7.54
CA TYR A 197 3.30 1.55 -6.63
C TYR A 197 1.93 0.98 -6.23
N HIS A 198 1.22 0.34 -7.16
CA HIS A 198 -0.13 -0.20 -6.92
C HIS A 198 -0.12 -1.60 -6.30
N GLU A 199 1.05 -2.19 -6.07
CA GLU A 199 1.22 -3.49 -5.41
C GLU A 199 1.81 -3.36 -4.00
N VAL A 200 1.92 -2.14 -3.46
CA VAL A 200 2.51 -1.89 -2.14
C VAL A 200 1.51 -2.22 -1.04
N ASP A 201 1.81 -3.25 -0.26
CA ASP A 201 1.01 -3.68 0.88
C ASP A 201 1.74 -3.41 2.21
N ILE A 202 1.04 -3.57 3.34
CA ILE A 202 1.63 -3.42 4.69
C ILE A 202 2.86 -4.32 4.91
N GLU A 203 2.88 -5.50 4.30
CA GLU A 203 4.02 -6.42 4.39
C GLU A 203 5.30 -5.86 3.76
N ASP A 204 5.15 -4.99 2.75
CA ASP A 204 6.27 -4.31 2.11
C ASP A 204 6.84 -3.22 3.02
N PHE A 205 6.00 -2.55 3.82
CA PHE A 205 6.48 -1.62 4.85
C PHE A 205 7.31 -2.36 5.91
N GLU A 206 6.88 -3.54 6.33
CA GLU A 206 7.66 -4.36 7.27
C GLU A 206 9.01 -4.79 6.67
N GLU A 207 9.02 -5.15 5.38
CA GLU A 207 10.26 -5.50 4.66
C GLU A 207 11.19 -4.29 4.53
N TRP A 208 10.64 -3.12 4.19
CA TRP A 208 11.36 -1.86 4.10
C TRP A 208 12.03 -1.52 5.43
N HIS A 209 11.30 -1.61 6.54
CA HIS A 209 11.87 -1.43 7.87
C HIS A 209 12.91 -2.52 8.22
N ARG A 210 12.68 -3.80 7.84
CA ARG A 210 13.64 -4.90 8.05
C ARG A 210 14.95 -4.68 7.32
N ARG A 211 14.93 -4.03 6.15
CA ARG A 211 16.13 -3.65 5.38
C ARG A 211 16.86 -2.44 5.96
N GLY A 212 16.34 -1.86 7.03
CA GLY A 212 16.96 -0.74 7.76
C GLY A 212 16.67 0.63 7.17
N PHE A 213 15.73 0.74 6.23
CA PHE A 213 15.26 2.04 5.76
C PHE A 213 14.50 2.77 6.89
N LYS A 214 14.61 4.09 6.89
CA LYS A 214 13.97 4.98 7.86
C LYS A 214 13.40 6.20 7.15
N ALA A 215 12.27 6.67 7.64
CA ALA A 215 11.65 7.89 7.17
C ALA A 215 12.32 9.08 7.85
N GLU A 216 12.47 10.18 7.14
CA GLU A 216 12.94 11.42 7.77
C GLU A 216 11.79 12.14 8.48
N ASP A 217 12.12 12.82 9.58
CA ASP A 217 11.13 13.55 10.37
C ASP A 217 10.49 14.66 9.54
N GLY A 218 9.21 14.47 9.22
CA GLY A 218 8.44 15.43 8.44
C GLY A 218 8.61 15.32 6.92
N GLU A 219 9.29 14.28 6.39
CA GLU A 219 9.40 14.00 4.95
C GLU A 219 8.03 14.04 4.25
N PHE A 220 7.01 13.52 4.92
CA PHE A 220 5.67 13.35 4.35
C PHE A 220 4.66 14.41 4.79
N LYS A 221 5.12 15.53 5.36
CA LYS A 221 4.22 16.66 5.67
C LYS A 221 3.71 17.25 4.37
N VAL A 222 2.40 17.52 4.29
CA VAL A 222 1.75 18.04 3.07
C VAL A 222 2.42 19.32 2.56
N GLY A 223 2.93 20.18 3.46
CA GLY A 223 3.64 21.40 3.09
C GLY A 223 5.05 21.20 2.51
N ASN A 224 5.63 20.01 2.68
CA ASN A 224 6.96 19.67 2.18
C ASN A 224 6.91 18.96 0.82
N ILE A 225 5.75 18.44 0.42
CA ILE A 225 5.56 17.80 -0.88
C ILE A 225 5.43 18.90 -1.94
N SER A 226 6.34 18.91 -2.90
CA SER A 226 6.29 19.87 -4.01
C SER A 226 5.05 19.66 -4.89
N GLU A 227 4.64 20.70 -5.63
CA GLU A 227 3.49 20.58 -6.52
C GLU A 227 3.69 19.54 -7.64
N GLU A 228 4.91 19.46 -8.17
CA GLU A 228 5.29 18.47 -9.19
C GLU A 228 5.20 17.03 -8.65
N GLU A 229 5.68 16.81 -7.41
CA GLU A 229 5.56 15.52 -6.75
C GLU A 229 4.10 15.17 -6.47
N ARG A 230 3.29 16.14 -6.05
CA ARG A 230 1.86 15.97 -5.84
C ARG A 230 1.16 15.56 -7.14
N GLU A 231 1.47 16.20 -8.26
CA GLU A 231 0.92 15.85 -9.57
C GLU A 231 1.38 14.45 -10.03
N ARG A 232 2.64 14.10 -9.79
CA ARG A 232 3.16 12.75 -10.06
C ARG A 232 2.44 11.70 -9.22
N LEU A 233 2.31 11.91 -7.91
CA LEU A 233 1.59 11.01 -6.99
C LEU A 233 0.12 10.86 -7.39
N HIS A 234 -0.50 11.96 -7.82
CA HIS A 234 -1.87 11.94 -8.33
C HIS A 234 -1.99 11.07 -9.60
N ARG A 235 -1.07 11.19 -10.56
CA ARG A 235 -1.03 10.33 -11.76
C ARG A 235 -0.73 8.86 -11.44
N LEU A 236 0.14 8.60 -10.47
CA LEU A 236 0.40 7.24 -9.99
C LEU A 236 -0.82 6.64 -9.30
N THR A 237 -1.62 7.45 -8.61
CA THR A 237 -2.80 6.98 -7.90
C THR A 237 -3.99 6.78 -8.82
N ILE A 238 -4.20 7.68 -9.80
CA ILE A 238 -5.26 7.53 -10.79
C ILE A 238 -5.07 6.23 -11.57
N GLY A 239 -6.12 5.40 -11.59
CA GLY A 239 -6.13 4.16 -12.34
C GLY A 239 -5.28 3.03 -11.74
N SER A 240 -4.59 3.26 -10.61
CA SER A 240 -3.82 2.22 -9.89
C SER A 240 -4.68 0.98 -9.59
N ALA A 241 -5.92 1.19 -9.17
CA ALA A 241 -6.90 0.13 -8.91
C ALA A 241 -7.29 -0.71 -10.15
N PHE A 242 -6.93 -0.27 -11.36
CA PHE A 242 -7.21 -0.95 -12.62
C PHE A 242 -5.99 -1.57 -13.27
N ARG A 243 -4.79 -1.32 -12.73
CA ARG A 243 -3.55 -1.90 -13.23
C ARG A 243 -3.51 -3.38 -12.89
N LYS A 244 -2.78 -4.15 -13.69
CA LYS A 244 -2.53 -5.56 -13.45
C LYS A 244 -1.76 -5.73 -12.15
#